data_AF-A0A960VJE7-F1
#
_entry.id   AF-A0A960VJE7-F1
#
_cell.length_a   1.000
_cell.length_b   1.000
_cell.length_c   1.000
_cell.angle_alpha   90.00
_cell.angle_beta   90.00
_cell.angle_gamma   90.00
#
_symmetry.space_group_name_H-M   'P 1'
#
loop_
_entity.id
_entity.type
_entity.pdbx_description
1 polymer ?
#
loop_
_entity_poly.entity_id
_entity_poly.type
_entity_poly.pdbx_seq_one_letter_code
_entity_poly.pdbx_strand_id
1 'polypeptide(L)'
;MRIKSNTIISGIFAAALLSAAVLAIHFLRLPVAPASDAERIADVLPPSPPAPWLPRLAAPRAVLVLDVSGSMGVVNRPADPGRLQTVAALRFFDSYVRMWREIAGDDAAGAGIAVVLFGTVAQTIDWSGDGELFLPVTEANRRRFTDGLVRYLGRPLAWGGDAGEDPRRAQDSDYAAALDAVADLVADAPSPPAVLFMTDGAMDPHPCFTPLLSAAVRERYRSCDRRGEVPATLAAVGGPPIFDRRAGEKPINKSDMPPNLDIDAGVAERLGRLLDARFPVAGKGGDEAAPLAWFPIYLDTRPWRSDLVAVRRMLSGDEANARFWGTEPGVTHCRSADELAGHFVAAFARWFHMSALEIAPGGTRFRVPDDTRALVVQAAADAPLKSLRLVRGDRAVDLAGRGRFWTGVLADDTAGDWVLVPGGGNLVQASVYLEPSYGWTLAVPTVCREGSAGELPEARLYMCRFADGTAVAGGEVYGNLPAQLPGSIRRDSGEVLPLDFALAVESGEGPRATYVAALPVARLSEGPALVTVRLDTLLSLGIPVRDPAQSRPVAVESLTRLVVTDGEGRRLPGFSLEGVPHAPGWTAGLRGDAP
;
A
#
# COMPACT_ATOMS: atom_id res chain seq x y z
N MET A 1 35.53 2.44 -99.75
CA MET A 1 34.29 2.44 -98.92
C MET A 1 34.65 2.32 -97.45
N ARG A 2 34.91 3.43 -96.73
CA ARG A 2 35.26 3.41 -95.30
C ARG A 2 34.74 4.63 -94.52
N ILE A 3 33.68 5.28 -95.04
CA ILE A 3 33.13 6.53 -94.49
C ILE A 3 31.65 6.38 -94.07
N LYS A 4 31.00 5.22 -94.29
CA LYS A 4 29.59 4.99 -93.90
C LYS A 4 29.37 4.24 -92.57
N SER A 5 30.42 3.69 -91.94
CA SER A 5 30.28 2.93 -90.67
C SER A 5 30.33 3.79 -89.40
N ASN A 6 31.03 4.92 -89.40
CA ASN A 6 31.14 5.74 -88.18
C ASN A 6 29.84 6.49 -87.85
N THR A 7 29.03 6.84 -88.85
CA THR A 7 27.77 7.57 -88.65
C THR A 7 26.69 6.70 -88.00
N ILE A 8 26.69 5.39 -88.30
CA ILE A 8 25.72 4.44 -87.73
C ILE A 8 26.08 4.12 -86.27
N ILE A 9 27.36 3.95 -85.96
CA ILE A 9 27.83 3.67 -84.59
C ILE A 9 27.65 4.90 -83.69
N SER A 10 27.94 6.11 -84.18
CA SER A 10 27.65 7.35 -83.45
C SER A 10 26.16 7.61 -83.26
N GLY A 11 25.30 7.21 -84.22
CA GLY A 11 23.85 7.32 -84.10
C GLY A 11 23.26 6.39 -83.03
N ILE A 12 23.76 5.16 -82.93
CA ILE A 12 23.34 4.20 -81.89
C ILE A 12 23.81 4.65 -80.51
N PHE A 13 25.04 5.15 -80.39
CA PHE A 13 25.53 5.70 -79.12
C PHE A 13 24.77 6.97 -78.69
N ALA A 14 24.42 7.85 -79.63
CA ALA A 14 23.61 9.03 -79.34
C ALA A 14 22.19 8.65 -78.89
N ALA A 15 21.57 7.63 -79.50
CA ALA A 15 20.25 7.14 -79.09
C ALA A 15 20.27 6.41 -77.72
N ALA A 16 21.35 5.71 -77.41
CA ALA A 16 21.54 5.08 -76.09
C ALA A 16 21.80 6.14 -75.00
N LEU A 17 22.58 7.18 -75.28
CA LEU A 17 22.80 8.31 -74.38
C LEU A 17 21.54 9.15 -74.18
N LEU A 18 20.74 9.39 -75.22
CA LEU A 18 19.44 10.06 -75.08
C LEU A 18 18.45 9.20 -74.30
N SER A 19 18.39 7.90 -74.53
CA SER A 19 17.54 6.98 -73.74
C SER A 19 17.97 6.95 -72.27
N ALA A 20 19.27 6.93 -71.99
CA ALA A 20 19.81 6.98 -70.62
C ALA A 20 19.58 8.34 -69.96
N ALA A 21 19.67 9.45 -70.71
CA ALA A 21 19.36 10.79 -70.22
C ALA A 21 17.87 11.00 -69.97
N VAL A 22 16.99 10.44 -70.81
CA VAL A 22 15.54 10.46 -70.60
C VAL A 22 15.16 9.59 -69.40
N LEU A 23 15.77 8.41 -69.23
CA LEU A 23 15.62 7.59 -68.01
C LEU A 23 16.14 8.30 -66.77
N ALA A 24 17.31 8.94 -66.83
CA ALA A 24 17.86 9.71 -65.71
C ALA A 24 16.97 10.92 -65.36
N ILE A 25 16.44 11.63 -66.35
CA ILE A 25 15.50 12.74 -66.13
C ILE A 25 14.14 12.23 -65.63
N HIS A 26 13.70 11.03 -66.04
CA HIS A 26 12.47 10.41 -65.53
C HIS A 26 12.64 9.96 -64.06
N PHE A 27 13.80 9.40 -63.70
CA PHE A 27 14.13 9.03 -62.32
C PHE A 27 14.50 10.23 -61.42
N LEU A 28 14.99 11.34 -61.98
CA LEU A 28 15.28 12.59 -61.25
C LEU A 28 14.07 13.54 -61.16
N ARG A 29 12.99 13.31 -61.93
CA ARG A 29 11.74 14.10 -61.89
C ARG A 29 10.51 13.34 -61.41
N LEU A 30 10.62 12.05 -61.12
CA LEU A 30 9.72 11.46 -60.15
C LEU A 30 9.96 12.23 -58.85
N PRO A 31 8.95 12.91 -58.25
CA PRO A 31 9.06 13.15 -56.84
C PRO A 31 9.32 11.76 -56.26
N VAL A 32 10.50 11.57 -55.68
CA VAL A 32 10.63 10.59 -54.61
C VAL A 32 9.50 11.01 -53.69
N ALA A 33 8.39 10.27 -53.71
CA ALA A 33 7.38 10.42 -52.70
C ALA A 33 8.19 10.47 -51.40
N PRO A 34 8.08 11.52 -50.58
CA PRO A 34 8.73 11.47 -49.27
C PRO A 34 8.36 10.10 -48.72
N ALA A 35 9.39 9.33 -48.30
CA ALA A 35 9.17 8.01 -47.74
C ALA A 35 7.99 8.18 -46.81
N SER A 36 6.85 7.58 -47.13
CA SER A 36 5.57 8.02 -46.58
C SER A 36 5.77 8.23 -45.10
N ASP A 37 5.46 9.42 -44.58
CA ASP A 37 5.32 9.68 -43.16
C ASP A 37 4.08 8.93 -42.62
N ALA A 38 3.86 7.70 -43.07
CA ALA A 38 3.54 6.66 -42.12
C ALA A 38 4.65 6.73 -41.10
N GLU A 39 4.39 7.40 -39.98
CA GLU A 39 5.06 7.14 -38.72
C GLU A 39 5.46 5.68 -38.74
N ARG A 40 6.75 5.41 -38.94
CA ARG A 40 7.26 4.12 -38.52
C ARG A 40 6.89 4.12 -37.06
N ILE A 41 5.99 3.23 -36.68
CA ILE A 41 5.77 2.83 -35.30
C ILE A 41 7.03 2.04 -34.87
N ALA A 42 8.21 2.65 -35.04
CA ALA A 42 9.43 2.30 -34.35
C ALA A 42 9.42 2.91 -32.93
N ASP A 43 8.41 3.75 -32.62
CA ASP A 43 8.26 4.45 -31.34
C ASP A 43 7.11 3.93 -30.46
N VAL A 44 6.53 2.75 -30.74
CA VAL A 44 5.93 1.97 -29.62
C VAL A 44 7.09 1.30 -28.93
N LEU A 45 7.86 2.11 -28.20
CA LEU A 45 8.81 1.60 -27.23
C LEU A 45 8.04 0.61 -26.35
N PRO A 46 8.59 -0.59 -26.10
CA PRO A 46 7.97 -1.51 -25.17
C PRO A 46 7.71 -0.77 -23.85
N PRO A 47 6.56 -1.01 -23.18
CA PRO A 47 6.25 -0.30 -21.97
C PRO A 47 7.42 -0.47 -21.00
N SER A 48 8.08 0.64 -20.68
CA SER A 48 9.17 0.63 -19.71
C SER A 48 8.67 0.01 -18.42
N PRO A 49 9.50 -0.76 -17.71
CA PRO A 49 9.10 -1.29 -16.41
C PRO A 49 8.57 -0.12 -15.58
N PRO A 50 7.32 -0.15 -15.11
CA PRO A 50 6.89 0.75 -14.07
C PRO A 50 7.88 0.54 -12.94
N ALA A 51 8.26 1.62 -12.25
CA ALA A 51 8.91 1.44 -10.96
C ALA A 51 8.09 0.43 -10.14
N PRO A 52 8.75 -0.51 -9.45
CA PRO A 52 8.06 -1.60 -8.80
C PRO A 52 6.89 -1.07 -8.01
N TRP A 53 5.79 -1.82 -8.07
CA TRP A 53 4.52 -1.47 -7.45
C TRP A 53 4.59 -1.23 -5.93
N LEU A 54 5.76 -1.39 -5.28
CA LEU A 54 5.89 -1.20 -3.86
C LEU A 54 6.00 0.25 -3.43
N PRO A 55 5.21 0.65 -2.43
CA PRO A 55 5.65 1.66 -1.49
C PRO A 55 6.85 1.13 -0.73
N ARG A 56 8.05 1.59 -1.09
CA ARG A 56 9.02 1.82 -0.03
C ARG A 56 8.45 2.94 0.83
N LEU A 57 8.21 2.67 2.11
CA LEU A 57 7.80 3.71 3.04
C LEU A 57 8.99 4.66 3.24
N ALA A 58 8.90 5.86 2.69
CA ALA A 58 9.84 6.92 2.99
C ALA A 58 9.57 7.43 4.41
N ALA A 59 10.54 7.29 5.31
CA ALA A 59 10.45 7.73 6.71
C ALA A 59 9.13 7.26 7.39
N PRO A 60 8.96 5.95 7.64
CA PRO A 60 7.69 5.40 8.10
C PRO A 60 7.27 6.03 9.43
N ARG A 61 6.00 6.43 9.52
CA ARG A 61 5.43 7.10 10.70
C ARG A 61 4.33 6.27 11.31
N ALA A 62 4.45 5.96 12.60
CA ALA A 62 3.40 5.32 13.39
C ALA A 62 2.75 6.32 14.37
N VAL A 63 1.44 6.21 14.57
CA VAL A 63 0.69 7.00 15.55
C VAL A 63 -0.03 6.04 16.49
N LEU A 64 0.30 6.10 17.78
CA LEU A 64 -0.43 5.39 18.83
C LEU A 64 -1.50 6.31 19.40
N VAL A 65 -2.76 5.91 19.30
CA VAL A 65 -3.90 6.63 19.88
C VAL A 65 -4.38 5.85 21.10
N LEU A 66 -4.16 6.41 22.28
CA LEU A 66 -4.32 5.72 23.55
C LEU A 66 -5.40 6.39 24.39
N ASP A 67 -6.43 5.62 24.71
CA ASP A 67 -7.52 6.03 25.60
C ASP A 67 -7.02 6.21 27.04
N VAL A 68 -7.15 7.42 27.57
CA VAL A 68 -6.82 7.79 28.95
C VAL A 68 -8.04 8.21 29.76
N SER A 69 -9.24 7.87 29.28
CA SER A 69 -10.51 8.10 29.97
C SER A 69 -10.62 7.35 31.29
N GLY A 70 -11.60 7.76 32.10
CA GLY A 70 -11.70 7.30 33.49
C GLY A 70 -12.13 5.84 33.58
N SER A 71 -12.82 5.34 32.54
CA SER A 71 -13.15 3.93 32.42
C SER A 71 -11.91 3.06 32.29
N MET A 72 -10.77 3.60 31.82
CA MET A 72 -9.51 2.88 31.69
C MET A 72 -8.79 2.68 33.04
N GLY A 73 -8.86 3.64 33.98
CA GLY A 73 -7.99 3.64 35.16
C GLY A 73 -8.62 3.93 36.54
N VAL A 74 -9.66 4.78 36.65
CA VAL A 74 -10.01 5.43 37.94
C VAL A 74 -11.40 5.06 38.49
N VAL A 75 -12.17 4.24 37.77
CA VAL A 75 -13.48 3.75 38.25
C VAL A 75 -13.36 2.48 39.09
N ASN A 76 -14.38 2.15 39.91
CA ASN A 76 -14.42 0.95 40.76
C ASN A 76 -14.17 -0.40 40.02
N ARG A 77 -14.32 -0.42 38.69
CA ARG A 77 -14.04 -1.56 37.81
C ARG A 77 -13.44 -1.05 36.48
N PRO A 78 -12.15 -0.69 36.47
CA PRO A 78 -11.54 -0.16 35.26
C PRO A 78 -11.47 -1.24 34.17
N ALA A 79 -11.49 -0.82 32.91
CA ALA A 79 -11.32 -1.69 31.75
C ALA A 79 -9.87 -2.17 31.60
N ASP A 80 -8.91 -1.40 32.13
CA ASP A 80 -7.49 -1.75 32.10
C ASP A 80 -6.84 -1.71 33.51
N PRO A 81 -7.27 -2.60 34.43
CA PRO A 81 -6.77 -2.63 35.82
C PRO A 81 -5.28 -2.97 35.92
N GLY A 82 -4.74 -3.69 34.93
CA GLY A 82 -3.35 -4.13 34.90
C GLY A 82 -2.40 -3.16 34.20
N ARG A 83 -2.92 -2.07 33.61
CA ARG A 83 -2.18 -1.18 32.70
C ARG A 83 -1.60 -1.94 31.50
N LEU A 84 -2.40 -2.86 30.96
CA LEU A 84 -2.12 -3.62 29.74
C LEU A 84 -1.87 -2.70 28.56
N GLN A 85 -2.54 -1.55 28.48
CA GLN A 85 -2.30 -0.56 27.42
C GLN A 85 -0.86 -0.04 27.45
N THR A 86 -0.31 0.25 28.64
CA THR A 86 1.11 0.62 28.80
C THR A 86 2.03 -0.50 28.30
N VAL A 87 1.79 -1.74 28.74
CA VAL A 87 2.62 -2.89 28.33
C VAL A 87 2.55 -3.08 26.81
N ALA A 88 1.36 -2.93 26.22
CA ALA A 88 1.14 -3.07 24.80
C ALA A 88 1.89 -2.01 23.98
N ALA A 89 1.76 -0.73 24.34
CA ALA A 89 2.46 0.34 23.66
C ALA A 89 3.99 0.18 23.72
N LEU A 90 4.54 -0.28 24.85
CA LEU A 90 5.97 -0.58 24.98
C LEU A 90 6.41 -1.75 24.11
N ARG A 91 5.61 -2.82 24.04
CA ARG A 91 5.89 -3.96 23.16
C ARG A 91 5.80 -3.58 21.69
N PHE A 92 4.85 -2.70 21.33
CA PHE A 92 4.75 -2.16 19.99
C PHE A 92 6.03 -1.43 19.60
N PHE A 93 6.55 -0.55 20.45
CA PHE A 93 7.81 0.16 20.20
C PHE A 93 8.99 -0.81 20.04
N ASP A 94 9.12 -1.79 20.92
CA ASP A 94 10.18 -2.79 20.85
C ASP A 94 10.10 -3.62 19.55
N SER A 95 8.90 -4.02 19.14
CA SER A 95 8.67 -4.68 17.86
C SER A 95 8.98 -3.77 16.67
N TYR A 96 8.62 -2.49 16.75
CA TYR A 96 8.83 -1.53 15.67
C TYR A 96 10.32 -1.27 15.46
N VAL A 97 11.08 -1.00 16.53
CA VAL A 97 12.55 -0.81 16.47
C VAL A 97 13.20 -2.02 15.82
N ARG A 98 12.82 -3.23 16.23
CA ARG A 98 13.39 -4.47 15.68
C ARG A 98 13.05 -4.64 14.21
N MET A 99 11.77 -4.54 13.84
CA MET A 99 11.36 -4.72 12.45
C MET A 99 11.97 -3.66 11.54
N TRP A 100 11.94 -2.39 11.95
CA TRP A 100 12.50 -1.31 11.15
C TRP A 100 14.00 -1.47 10.91
N ARG A 101 14.78 -1.78 11.96
CA ARG A 101 16.23 -1.95 11.82
C ARG A 101 16.57 -3.04 10.82
N GLU A 102 15.87 -4.17 10.90
CA GLU A 102 16.14 -5.35 10.07
C GLU A 102 15.66 -5.14 8.60
N ILE A 103 14.58 -4.37 8.38
CA ILE A 103 14.05 -4.08 7.03
C ILE A 103 14.83 -2.95 6.33
N ALA A 104 15.17 -1.90 7.07
CA ALA A 104 15.81 -0.70 6.54
C ALA A 104 17.32 -0.86 6.29
N GLY A 105 18.00 -1.76 7.01
CA GLY A 105 19.45 -1.88 6.99
C GLY A 105 20.15 -0.72 7.73
N ASP A 106 21.45 -0.51 7.48
CA ASP A 106 22.29 0.44 8.22
C ASP A 106 21.90 1.93 8.04
N ASP A 107 21.13 2.27 7.01
CA ASP A 107 20.59 3.62 6.75
C ASP A 107 19.24 3.89 7.46
N ALA A 108 18.99 3.24 8.61
CA ALA A 108 17.73 3.25 9.38
C ALA A 108 17.25 4.63 9.92
N ALA A 109 17.79 5.75 9.45
CA ALA A 109 17.32 7.08 9.81
C ALA A 109 15.97 7.38 9.12
N GLY A 110 14.92 7.62 9.92
CA GLY A 110 13.67 8.18 9.41
C GLY A 110 12.37 7.63 9.99
N ALA A 111 12.39 6.48 10.69
CA ALA A 111 11.20 5.96 11.35
C ALA A 111 10.83 6.81 12.58
N GLY A 112 9.56 7.18 12.71
CA GLY A 112 9.06 8.02 13.79
C GLY A 112 7.79 7.46 14.43
N ILE A 113 7.63 7.70 15.73
CA ILE A 113 6.41 7.35 16.47
C ILE A 113 5.84 8.56 17.22
N ALA A 114 4.55 8.84 17.01
CA ALA A 114 3.80 9.81 17.78
C ALA A 114 2.82 9.11 18.73
N VAL A 115 2.48 9.77 19.84
CA VAL A 115 1.52 9.27 20.83
C VAL A 115 0.46 10.33 21.08
N VAL A 116 -0.78 10.00 20.75
CA VAL A 116 -1.98 10.79 21.06
C VAL A 116 -2.66 10.15 22.26
N LEU A 117 -2.84 10.94 23.33
CA LEU A 117 -3.57 10.55 24.52
C LEU A 117 -4.95 11.21 24.44
N PHE A 118 -6.03 10.42 24.44
CA PHE A 118 -7.39 10.97 24.33
C PHE A 118 -8.30 10.61 25.49
N GLY A 119 -9.12 11.58 25.88
CA GLY A 119 -10.17 11.46 26.90
C GLY A 119 -11.18 12.57 26.65
N THR A 120 -11.35 13.51 27.58
CA THR A 120 -12.18 14.72 27.38
C THR A 120 -11.67 15.59 26.23
N VAL A 121 -10.36 15.58 26.00
CA VAL A 121 -9.65 16.19 24.86
C VAL A 121 -8.63 15.19 24.32
N ALA A 122 -8.06 15.45 23.15
CA ALA A 122 -6.87 14.75 22.67
C ALA A 122 -5.63 15.65 22.84
N GLN A 123 -4.54 15.06 23.34
CA GLN A 123 -3.26 15.74 23.50
C GLN A 123 -2.13 14.86 23.00
N THR A 124 -1.21 15.42 22.23
CA THR A 124 -0.07 14.70 21.65
C THR A 124 1.18 14.87 22.51
N ILE A 125 1.94 13.81 22.74
CA ILE A 125 3.21 13.93 23.45
C ILE A 125 4.21 14.70 22.58
N ASP A 126 4.69 15.82 23.11
CA ASP A 126 5.86 16.53 22.62
C ASP A 126 7.09 15.97 23.33
N TRP A 127 7.95 15.31 22.56
CA TRP A 127 9.08 14.60 23.12
C TRP A 127 10.16 15.55 23.60
N SER A 128 10.42 16.66 22.89
CA SER A 128 11.50 17.60 23.17
C SER A 128 11.06 18.82 23.97
N GLY A 129 9.77 19.17 23.92
CA GLY A 129 9.25 20.44 24.43
C GLY A 129 9.34 21.59 23.43
N ASP A 130 9.90 21.33 22.24
CA ASP A 130 10.06 22.29 21.14
C ASP A 130 9.15 21.94 19.94
N GLY A 131 8.10 21.14 20.16
CA GLY A 131 7.15 20.70 19.14
C GLY A 131 7.55 19.42 18.40
N GLU A 132 8.49 18.62 18.90
CA GLU A 132 8.88 17.35 18.30
C GLU A 132 7.85 16.25 18.64
N LEU A 133 6.86 16.05 17.75
CA LEU A 133 5.76 15.10 18.00
C LEU A 133 6.09 13.65 17.62
N PHE A 134 7.04 13.43 16.70
CA PHE A 134 7.48 12.10 16.27
C PHE A 134 8.84 11.78 16.90
N LEU A 135 8.87 10.84 17.83
CA LEU A 135 10.12 10.33 18.41
C LEU A 135 10.80 9.38 17.42
N PRO A 136 12.10 9.55 17.12
CA PRO A 136 12.81 8.59 16.29
C PRO A 136 12.84 7.19 16.92
N VAL A 137 12.46 6.18 16.15
CA VAL A 137 12.30 4.80 16.62
C VAL A 137 13.66 4.10 16.66
N THR A 138 14.36 4.26 17.78
CA THR A 138 15.71 3.72 17.99
C THR A 138 15.88 3.14 19.40
N GLU A 139 16.86 2.26 19.60
CA GLU A 139 17.18 1.75 20.94
C GLU A 139 17.57 2.87 21.91
N ALA A 140 18.25 3.91 21.42
CA ALA A 140 18.63 5.07 22.24
C ALA A 140 17.40 5.82 22.79
N ASN A 141 16.31 5.88 22.02
CA ASN A 141 15.07 6.55 22.42
C ASN A 141 14.11 5.66 23.22
N ARG A 142 14.39 4.36 23.36
CA ARG A 142 13.53 3.41 24.07
C ARG A 142 13.21 3.84 25.49
N ARG A 143 14.20 4.34 26.22
CA ARG A 143 14.00 4.83 27.60
C ARG A 143 13.11 6.08 27.63
N ARG A 144 13.34 7.04 26.74
CA ARG A 144 12.53 8.27 26.64
C ARG A 144 11.07 7.94 26.32
N PHE A 145 10.83 7.02 25.39
CA PHE A 145 9.51 6.50 25.08
C PHE A 145 8.85 5.85 26.31
N THR A 146 9.60 5.01 27.00
CA THR A 146 9.12 4.30 28.20
C THR A 146 8.73 5.26 29.32
N ASP A 147 9.61 6.19 29.66
CA ASP A 147 9.41 7.15 30.74
C ASP A 147 8.22 8.07 30.42
N GLY A 148 8.08 8.53 29.17
CA GLY A 148 6.94 9.34 28.72
C GLY A 148 5.61 8.59 28.79
N LEU A 149 5.55 7.33 28.37
CA LEU A 149 4.33 6.52 28.49
C LEU A 149 3.96 6.21 29.94
N VAL A 150 4.94 5.80 30.76
CA VAL A 150 4.71 5.48 32.18
C VAL A 150 4.22 6.69 32.94
N ARG A 151 4.68 7.90 32.59
CA ARG A 151 4.18 9.16 33.16
C ARG A 151 2.67 9.34 32.99
N TYR A 152 2.14 8.94 31.83
CA TYR A 152 0.77 9.25 31.43
C TYR A 152 -0.21 8.07 31.50
N LEU A 153 0.28 6.84 31.50
CA LEU A 153 -0.53 5.63 31.62
C LEU A 153 -0.28 4.88 32.93
N GLY A 154 0.74 5.29 33.69
CA GLY A 154 1.17 4.64 34.92
C GLY A 154 2.06 3.42 34.66
N ARG A 155 2.83 3.05 35.68
CA ARG A 155 3.69 1.85 35.65
C ARG A 155 2.84 0.58 35.81
N PRO A 156 2.98 -0.45 34.96
CA PRO A 156 2.25 -1.70 35.13
C PRO A 156 2.37 -2.29 36.54
N LEU A 157 1.27 -2.79 37.10
CA LEU A 157 1.26 -3.38 38.45
C LEU A 157 2.24 -4.56 38.57
N ALA A 158 2.31 -5.37 37.50
CA ALA A 158 3.26 -6.48 37.40
C ALA A 158 4.73 -6.03 37.45
N TRP A 159 5.01 -4.74 37.28
CA TRP A 159 6.35 -4.14 37.34
C TRP A 159 6.53 -3.27 38.59
N GLY A 160 5.71 -3.49 39.62
CA GLY A 160 5.78 -2.78 40.90
C GLY A 160 5.13 -1.39 40.89
N GLY A 161 4.25 -1.09 39.93
CA GLY A 161 3.44 0.13 39.97
C GLY A 161 2.37 0.09 41.06
N ASP A 162 1.99 1.26 41.57
CA ASP A 162 0.88 1.41 42.52
C ASP A 162 -0.43 1.70 41.79
N ALA A 163 -1.50 0.98 42.13
CA ALA A 163 -2.84 1.19 41.61
C ALA A 163 -3.42 2.55 42.03
N GLY A 164 -3.05 3.07 43.20
CA GLY A 164 -3.47 4.39 43.68
C GLY A 164 -2.87 5.57 42.90
N GLU A 165 -1.83 5.32 42.10
CA GLU A 165 -1.10 6.33 41.33
C GLU A 165 -1.48 6.35 39.84
N ASP A 166 -2.67 5.87 39.44
CA ASP A 166 -3.08 5.91 38.03
C ASP A 166 -3.29 7.36 37.55
N PRO A 167 -2.50 7.84 36.58
CA PRO A 167 -2.59 9.20 36.07
C PRO A 167 -3.80 9.42 35.13
N ARG A 168 -4.47 8.35 34.67
CA ARG A 168 -5.61 8.42 33.72
C ARG A 168 -6.88 8.88 34.43
N ARG A 169 -6.94 10.18 34.71
CA ARG A 169 -8.02 10.83 35.46
C ARG A 169 -9.09 11.47 34.57
N ALA A 170 -8.91 11.44 33.25
CA ALA A 170 -9.88 12.01 32.33
C ALA A 170 -11.25 11.36 32.57
N GLN A 171 -12.33 12.10 32.37
CA GLN A 171 -13.68 11.66 32.77
C GLN A 171 -14.42 10.96 31.64
N ASP A 172 -14.18 11.47 30.45
CA ASP A 172 -15.04 11.38 29.29
C ASP A 172 -14.18 10.86 28.13
N SER A 173 -14.82 10.37 27.07
CA SER A 173 -14.13 9.79 25.91
C SER A 173 -14.62 10.45 24.64
N ASP A 174 -13.76 11.24 24.00
CA ASP A 174 -14.07 11.96 22.78
C ASP A 174 -13.23 11.47 21.59
N TYR A 175 -13.84 10.60 20.78
CA TYR A 175 -13.22 10.06 19.58
C TYR A 175 -13.07 11.11 18.48
N ALA A 176 -13.96 12.11 18.41
CA ALA A 176 -13.85 13.16 17.42
C ALA A 176 -12.57 13.97 17.67
N ALA A 177 -12.26 14.27 18.93
CA ALA A 177 -11.00 14.92 19.30
C ALA A 177 -9.77 14.05 18.95
N ALA A 178 -9.85 12.74 19.20
CA ALA A 178 -8.77 11.81 18.86
C ALA A 178 -8.51 11.76 17.34
N LEU A 179 -9.57 11.69 16.53
CA LEU A 179 -9.48 11.65 15.07
C LEU A 179 -8.96 12.95 14.48
N ASP A 180 -9.38 14.11 15.02
CA ASP A 180 -8.87 15.42 14.59
C ASP A 180 -7.35 15.51 14.89
N ALA A 181 -6.89 15.06 16.06
CA ALA A 181 -5.46 15.03 16.40
C ALA A 181 -4.65 14.07 15.50
N VAL A 182 -5.22 12.93 15.09
CA VAL A 182 -4.57 12.04 14.12
C VAL A 182 -4.50 12.69 12.75
N ALA A 183 -5.58 13.33 12.28
CA ALA A 183 -5.61 14.01 11.00
C ALA A 183 -4.50 15.06 10.89
N ASP A 184 -4.30 15.86 11.94
CA ASP A 184 -3.22 16.86 12.00
C ASP A 184 -1.82 16.22 11.91
N LEU A 185 -1.61 15.06 12.55
CA LEU A 185 -0.32 14.36 12.54
C LEU A 185 0.00 13.72 11.19
N VAL A 186 -1.02 13.29 10.44
CA VAL A 186 -0.83 12.53 9.20
C VAL A 186 -0.90 13.40 7.94
N ALA A 187 -1.48 14.60 7.98
CA ALA A 187 -1.76 15.43 6.80
C ALA A 187 -0.58 15.54 5.81
N ASP A 188 0.63 15.72 6.32
CA ASP A 188 1.86 15.89 5.53
C ASP A 188 2.82 14.69 5.67
N ALA A 189 2.29 13.49 5.85
CA ALA A 189 3.11 12.30 5.97
C ALA A 189 3.81 11.97 4.62
N PRO A 190 5.13 11.71 4.62
CA PRO A 190 5.91 11.43 3.40
C PRO A 190 5.62 10.04 2.80
N SER A 191 4.93 9.19 3.54
CA SER A 191 4.44 7.88 3.14
C SER A 191 3.22 7.51 4.00
N PRO A 192 2.44 6.48 3.63
CA PRO A 192 1.23 6.11 4.36
C PRO A 192 1.55 5.76 5.83
N PRO A 193 1.03 6.51 6.81
CA PRO A 193 1.29 6.24 8.22
C PRO A 193 0.47 5.07 8.74
N ALA A 194 0.97 4.40 9.78
CA ALA A 194 0.20 3.42 10.54
C ALA A 194 -0.42 4.05 11.78
N VAL A 195 -1.72 3.86 11.96
CA VAL A 195 -2.46 4.33 13.14
C VAL A 195 -2.93 3.12 13.93
N LEU A 196 -2.47 3.02 15.18
CA LEU A 196 -2.91 2.03 16.14
C LEU A 196 -3.84 2.69 17.16
N PHE A 197 -5.10 2.28 17.16
CA PHE A 197 -6.12 2.91 18.00
C PHE A 197 -6.52 1.96 19.14
N MET A 198 -6.17 2.28 20.39
CA MET A 198 -6.42 1.41 21.56
C MET A 198 -7.43 2.03 22.52
N THR A 199 -8.54 1.33 22.76
CA THR A 199 -9.64 1.82 23.62
C THR A 199 -10.47 0.68 24.23
N ASP A 200 -11.24 0.99 25.28
CA ASP A 200 -12.33 0.16 25.81
C ASP A 200 -13.71 0.47 25.20
N GLY A 201 -13.79 1.38 24.23
CA GLY A 201 -15.01 1.69 23.46
C GLY A 201 -16.07 2.49 24.19
N ALA A 202 -15.82 2.99 25.40
CA ALA A 202 -16.72 3.96 26.00
C ALA A 202 -16.65 5.26 25.19
N MET A 203 -17.79 5.80 24.76
CA MET A 203 -17.89 7.09 24.06
C MET A 203 -18.86 8.00 24.81
N ASP A 204 -18.38 9.18 25.18
CA ASP A 204 -19.11 10.10 26.04
C ASP A 204 -18.51 11.51 25.93
N PRO A 205 -18.64 12.20 24.78
CA PRO A 205 -17.97 13.47 24.55
C PRO A 205 -18.54 14.58 25.44
N HIS A 206 -17.67 15.49 25.89
CA HIS A 206 -18.07 16.58 26.78
C HIS A 206 -18.45 17.85 25.98
N PRO A 207 -19.61 18.51 26.24
CA PRO A 207 -20.12 19.64 25.43
C PRO A 207 -19.14 20.81 25.31
N CYS A 208 -18.43 21.14 26.39
CA CYS A 208 -17.49 22.27 26.35
C CYS A 208 -16.21 21.99 25.57
N PHE A 209 -15.84 20.73 25.36
CA PHE A 209 -14.54 20.35 24.81
C PHE A 209 -14.65 19.73 23.42
N THR A 210 -15.75 19.04 23.14
CA THR A 210 -15.90 18.23 21.93
C THR A 210 -15.85 19.05 20.65
N PRO A 211 -15.04 18.65 19.65
CA PRO A 211 -14.96 19.34 18.37
C PRO A 211 -16.23 19.18 17.52
N LEU A 212 -17.18 18.34 17.95
CA LEU A 212 -18.49 18.20 17.30
C LEU A 212 -19.38 19.45 17.46
N LEU A 213 -19.11 20.29 18.47
CA LEU A 213 -19.84 21.54 18.68
C LEU A 213 -19.02 22.75 18.24
N SER A 214 -19.62 23.65 17.48
CA SER A 214 -19.00 24.92 17.12
C SER A 214 -18.89 25.87 18.32
N ALA A 215 -17.98 26.86 18.25
CA ALA A 215 -17.83 27.87 19.30
C ALA A 215 -19.16 28.58 19.63
N ALA A 216 -19.93 28.96 18.62
CA ALA A 216 -21.23 29.62 18.78
C ALA A 216 -22.30 28.75 19.48
N VAL A 217 -22.22 27.42 19.35
CA VAL A 217 -23.09 26.51 20.10
C VAL A 217 -22.59 26.37 21.54
N ARG A 218 -21.27 26.31 21.75
CA ARG A 218 -20.65 26.23 23.07
C ARG A 218 -20.92 27.46 23.95
N GLU A 219 -20.93 28.67 23.37
CA GLU A 219 -21.23 29.93 24.08
C GLU A 219 -22.64 29.97 24.70
N ARG A 220 -23.56 29.11 24.24
CA ARG A 220 -24.90 29.00 24.85
C ARG A 220 -24.86 28.31 26.21
N TYR A 221 -23.79 27.59 26.51
CA TYR A 221 -23.55 26.93 27.77
C TYR A 221 -22.70 27.82 28.67
N ARG A 222 -23.36 28.61 29.53
CA ARG A 222 -22.69 29.46 30.54
C ARG A 222 -21.69 28.71 31.44
N SER A 223 -21.80 27.38 31.50
CA SER A 223 -20.88 26.52 32.22
C SER A 223 -19.52 26.34 31.50
N CYS A 224 -19.47 26.55 30.18
CA CYS A 224 -18.24 26.50 29.38
C CYS A 224 -17.42 27.80 29.43
N ASP A 225 -17.97 28.90 29.97
CA ASP A 225 -17.32 30.23 30.05
C ASP A 225 -16.02 30.25 30.88
N ARG A 226 -15.76 29.19 31.66
CA ARG A 226 -14.54 29.04 32.48
C ARG A 226 -13.51 28.10 31.89
N ARG A 227 -13.70 27.64 30.65
CA ARG A 227 -12.74 26.76 29.98
C ARG A 227 -11.40 27.51 29.87
N GLY A 228 -10.42 27.08 30.66
CA GLY A 228 -9.03 27.50 30.46
C GLY A 228 -8.51 27.01 29.11
N GLU A 229 -7.43 27.61 28.62
CA GLU A 229 -6.75 27.10 27.44
C GLU A 229 -6.21 25.69 27.74
N VAL A 230 -6.60 24.71 26.91
CA VAL A 230 -6.14 23.33 27.04
C VAL A 230 -5.05 23.11 26.01
N PRO A 231 -3.81 22.82 26.42
CA PRO A 231 -2.72 22.65 25.47
C PRO A 231 -2.97 21.41 24.61
N ALA A 232 -2.78 21.54 23.30
CA ALA A 232 -2.86 20.42 22.37
C ALA A 232 -1.71 19.42 22.54
N THR A 233 -0.65 19.80 23.26
CA THR A 233 0.54 18.97 23.47
C THR A 233 0.85 18.79 24.96
N LEU A 234 1.59 17.70 25.24
CA LEU A 234 2.04 17.31 26.58
C LEU A 234 3.55 17.02 26.54
N ALA A 235 4.34 17.72 27.35
CA ALA A 235 5.78 17.49 27.38
C ALA A 235 6.12 16.13 28.00
N ALA A 236 6.91 15.32 27.29
CA ALA A 236 7.34 14.00 27.77
C ALA A 236 8.07 14.04 29.12
N VAL A 237 8.74 15.16 29.43
CA VAL A 237 9.46 15.40 30.69
C VAL A 237 9.06 16.75 31.27
N GLY A 238 8.81 16.80 32.58
CA GLY A 238 8.68 18.06 33.34
C GLY A 238 7.42 18.90 33.07
N GLY A 239 6.46 18.44 32.26
CA GLY A 239 5.23 19.17 31.92
C GLY A 239 4.03 18.99 32.85
N PRO A 240 2.86 19.57 32.53
CA PRO A 240 1.63 19.32 33.27
C PRO A 240 1.17 17.85 33.15
N PRO A 241 0.32 17.37 34.08
CA PRO A 241 -0.38 16.09 33.93
C PRO A 241 -1.36 16.14 32.74
N ILE A 242 -1.94 14.99 32.39
CA ILE A 242 -3.06 14.92 31.44
C ILE A 242 -4.16 15.88 31.90
N PHE A 243 -4.81 16.53 30.94
CA PHE A 243 -5.95 17.39 31.22
C PHE A 243 -7.02 16.65 32.02
N ASP A 244 -7.31 17.16 33.22
CA ASP A 244 -8.39 16.70 34.09
C ASP A 244 -9.36 17.85 34.35
N ARG A 245 -10.55 17.80 33.75
CA ARG A 245 -11.58 18.83 33.94
C ARG A 245 -12.00 19.02 35.40
N ARG A 246 -11.83 18.01 36.27
CA ARG A 246 -12.20 18.11 37.71
C ARG A 246 -11.26 19.02 38.49
N ALA A 247 -10.07 19.33 37.97
CA ALA A 247 -9.10 20.18 38.65
C ALA A 247 -9.49 21.68 38.68
N GLY A 248 -10.63 22.08 38.09
CA GLY A 248 -11.05 23.49 38.07
C GLY A 248 -12.51 23.82 37.76
N GLU A 249 -13.35 22.86 37.37
CA GLU A 249 -14.71 23.14 36.87
C GLU A 249 -15.85 22.50 37.70
N LYS A 250 -17.02 23.16 37.73
CA LYS A 250 -18.24 22.60 38.31
C LYS A 250 -18.74 21.43 37.42
N PRO A 251 -19.41 20.41 37.98
CA PRO A 251 -19.96 19.32 37.19
C PRO A 251 -20.95 19.87 36.15
N ILE A 252 -20.69 19.60 34.88
CA ILE A 252 -21.65 19.79 33.78
C ILE A 252 -22.35 18.46 33.58
N ASN A 253 -23.66 18.49 33.44
CA ASN A 253 -24.45 17.28 33.31
C ASN A 253 -24.42 16.85 31.83
N LYS A 254 -24.27 15.54 31.59
CA LYS A 254 -24.22 14.98 30.22
C LYS A 254 -25.48 15.28 29.40
N SER A 255 -26.61 15.54 30.08
CA SER A 255 -27.87 15.99 29.49
C SER A 255 -27.83 17.38 28.85
N ASP A 256 -26.71 18.10 28.99
CA ASP A 256 -26.54 19.42 28.41
C ASP A 256 -26.17 19.35 26.91
N MET A 257 -25.81 18.18 26.36
CA MET A 257 -25.61 18.03 24.91
C MET A 257 -26.88 18.41 24.13
N PRO A 258 -26.77 19.10 22.97
CA PRO A 258 -27.95 19.39 22.16
C PRO A 258 -28.67 18.09 21.79
N PRO A 259 -29.99 17.99 21.96
CA PRO A 259 -30.74 16.75 21.73
C PRO A 259 -30.74 16.29 20.27
N ASN A 260 -30.31 17.16 19.35
CA ASN A 260 -30.20 16.92 17.92
C ASN A 260 -28.76 16.67 17.43
N LEU A 261 -27.77 16.63 18.33
CA LEU A 261 -26.41 16.26 17.91
C LEU A 261 -26.32 14.74 17.75
N ASP A 262 -26.04 14.32 16.52
CA ASP A 262 -25.70 12.94 16.22
C ASP A 262 -24.19 12.74 16.39
N ILE A 263 -23.80 12.21 17.56
CA ILE A 263 -22.40 11.95 17.91
C ILE A 263 -21.81 10.88 16.98
N ASP A 264 -22.54 9.79 16.76
CA ASP A 264 -22.08 8.66 15.95
C ASP A 264 -21.80 9.11 14.52
N ALA A 265 -22.72 9.88 13.91
CA ALA A 265 -22.52 10.43 12.57
C ALA A 265 -21.32 11.39 12.50
N GLY A 266 -21.16 12.27 13.50
CA GLY A 266 -20.05 13.24 13.52
C GLY A 266 -18.66 12.61 13.67
N VAL A 267 -18.57 11.48 14.40
CA VAL A 267 -17.32 10.70 14.50
C VAL A 267 -17.11 9.86 13.24
N ALA A 268 -18.16 9.22 12.71
CA ALA A 268 -18.08 8.43 11.48
C ALA A 268 -17.64 9.28 10.28
N GLU A 269 -18.11 10.52 10.16
CA GLU A 269 -17.69 11.45 9.10
C GLU A 269 -16.19 11.76 9.16
N ARG A 270 -15.65 12.00 10.37
CA ARG A 270 -14.22 12.27 10.56
C ARG A 270 -13.37 11.05 10.24
N LEU A 271 -13.80 9.88 10.71
CA LEU A 271 -13.10 8.64 10.41
C LEU A 271 -13.14 8.34 8.91
N GLY A 272 -14.29 8.53 8.26
CA GLY A 272 -14.42 8.40 6.80
C GLY A 272 -13.45 9.30 6.07
N ARG A 273 -13.40 10.60 6.40
CA ARG A 273 -12.42 11.55 5.84
C ARG A 273 -10.98 11.10 6.05
N LEU A 274 -10.66 10.56 7.23
CA LEU A 274 -9.33 10.08 7.55
C LEU A 274 -8.98 8.83 6.73
N LEU A 275 -9.88 7.85 6.62
CA LEU A 275 -9.69 6.62 5.83
C LEU A 275 -9.70 6.87 4.32
N ASP A 276 -10.37 7.93 3.86
CA ASP A 276 -10.36 8.41 2.47
C ASP A 276 -9.07 9.16 2.12
N ALA A 277 -8.28 9.59 3.11
CA ALA A 277 -6.99 10.22 2.86
C ALA A 277 -6.05 9.28 2.07
N ARG A 278 -5.27 9.88 1.16
CA ARG A 278 -4.34 9.15 0.30
C ARG A 278 -2.96 9.78 0.40
N PHE A 279 -1.96 8.92 0.56
CA PHE A 279 -0.58 9.30 0.85
C PHE A 279 0.35 8.90 -0.30
N PRO A 280 1.40 9.70 -0.56
CA PRO A 280 2.39 9.39 -1.57
C PRO A 280 3.05 8.03 -1.34
N VAL A 281 3.33 7.34 -2.43
CA VAL A 281 4.00 6.04 -2.45
C VAL A 281 5.33 6.21 -3.20
N ALA A 282 6.46 5.94 -2.53
CA ALA A 282 7.77 6.12 -3.16
C ALA A 282 7.95 5.19 -4.37
N GLY A 283 8.59 5.70 -5.42
CA GLY A 283 8.94 4.93 -6.62
C GLY A 283 8.08 5.24 -7.85
N LYS A 284 6.83 5.67 -7.73
CA LYS A 284 5.97 5.92 -8.91
C LYS A 284 6.01 7.37 -9.37
N GLY A 285 5.95 7.58 -10.69
CA GLY A 285 5.64 8.90 -11.23
C GLY A 285 4.24 9.34 -10.80
N GLY A 286 4.17 10.42 -10.02
CA GLY A 286 3.02 11.33 -9.90
C GLY A 286 1.78 10.85 -9.15
N ASP A 287 1.12 9.77 -9.58
CA ASP A 287 -0.36 9.74 -9.50
C ASP A 287 -0.99 8.62 -8.65
N GLU A 288 -0.22 7.65 -8.13
CA GLU A 288 -0.78 6.55 -7.32
C GLU A 288 -0.50 6.74 -5.82
N ALA A 289 -1.57 6.82 -5.03
CA ALA A 289 -1.52 7.09 -3.59
C ALA A 289 -2.23 5.99 -2.78
N ALA A 290 -1.71 5.68 -1.59
CA ALA A 290 -2.19 4.60 -0.73
C ALA A 290 -2.99 5.15 0.47
N PRO A 291 -4.00 4.42 0.99
CA PRO A 291 -4.67 4.80 2.23
C PRO A 291 -3.69 4.72 3.41
N LEU A 292 -3.96 5.39 4.54
CA LEU A 292 -3.26 5.10 5.79
C LEU A 292 -3.50 3.65 6.23
N ALA A 293 -2.64 3.09 7.08
CA ALA A 293 -2.87 1.78 7.67
C ALA A 293 -3.62 1.91 9.01
N TRP A 294 -4.82 1.34 9.12
CA TRP A 294 -5.71 1.52 10.27
C TRP A 294 -5.84 0.23 11.09
N PHE A 295 -5.41 0.26 12.35
CA PHE A 295 -5.38 -0.91 13.23
C PHE A 295 -6.13 -0.63 14.55
N PRO A 296 -7.46 -0.82 14.57
CA PRO A 296 -8.27 -0.64 15.77
C PRO A 296 -8.13 -1.85 16.70
N ILE A 297 -7.83 -1.57 17.97
CA ILE A 297 -7.57 -2.54 19.01
C ILE A 297 -8.45 -2.25 20.21
N TYR A 298 -9.23 -3.25 20.57
CA TYR A 298 -10.17 -3.18 21.67
C TYR A 298 -9.61 -3.91 22.88
N LEU A 299 -9.37 -3.14 23.94
CA LEU A 299 -8.93 -3.63 25.23
C LEU A 299 -10.16 -3.86 26.10
N ASP A 300 -10.51 -5.13 26.34
CA ASP A 300 -11.60 -5.45 27.26
C ASP A 300 -11.35 -6.75 28.00
N THR A 301 -11.10 -6.59 29.29
CA THR A 301 -10.96 -7.71 30.23
C THR A 301 -12.32 -8.12 30.83
N ARG A 302 -13.45 -7.50 30.44
CA ARG A 302 -14.78 -7.74 31.00
C ARG A 302 -15.67 -8.59 30.05
N PRO A 303 -16.75 -9.23 30.57
CA PRO A 303 -17.74 -9.90 29.73
C PRO A 303 -18.57 -8.90 28.91
N TRP A 304 -18.90 -9.30 27.68
CA TRP A 304 -19.60 -8.53 26.65
C TRP A 304 -20.77 -7.66 27.16
N ARG A 305 -20.80 -6.39 26.72
CA ARG A 305 -21.97 -5.50 26.82
C ARG A 305 -22.44 -5.05 25.44
N SER A 306 -23.74 -4.81 25.29
CA SER A 306 -24.42 -4.51 24.02
C SER A 306 -24.21 -3.08 23.50
N ASP A 307 -23.80 -2.15 24.36
CA ASP A 307 -23.45 -0.75 24.06
C ASP A 307 -22.12 -0.61 23.28
N LEU A 308 -21.26 -1.62 23.32
CA LEU A 308 -19.95 -1.65 22.64
C LEU A 308 -20.01 -1.92 21.13
N VAL A 309 -21.19 -2.27 20.62
CA VAL A 309 -21.37 -2.63 19.21
C VAL A 309 -21.25 -1.41 18.29
N ALA A 310 -21.68 -0.23 18.73
CA ALA A 310 -21.65 0.99 17.93
C ALA A 310 -20.22 1.47 17.67
N VAL A 311 -19.40 1.62 18.72
CA VAL A 311 -18.00 2.06 18.59
C VAL A 311 -17.16 1.03 17.83
N ARG A 312 -17.46 -0.27 17.96
CA ARG A 312 -16.79 -1.30 17.15
C ARG A 312 -17.14 -1.20 15.68
N ARG A 313 -18.42 -1.03 15.34
CA ARG A 313 -18.84 -0.82 13.94
C ARG A 313 -18.21 0.44 13.37
N MET A 314 -18.14 1.50 14.19
CA MET A 314 -17.55 2.77 13.81
C MET A 314 -16.05 2.64 13.56
N LEU A 315 -15.27 2.09 14.51
CA LEU A 315 -13.81 1.97 14.38
C LEU A 315 -13.36 0.83 13.47
N SER A 316 -14.26 -0.08 13.07
CA SER A 316 -13.94 -1.09 12.07
C SER A 316 -13.49 -0.37 10.80
N GLY A 317 -12.29 -0.68 10.32
CA GLY A 317 -11.78 -0.12 9.07
C GLY A 317 -12.73 -0.40 7.91
N ASP A 318 -12.63 0.40 6.86
CA ASP A 318 -13.41 0.18 5.65
C ASP A 318 -12.87 -1.01 4.83
N GLU A 319 -13.69 -1.48 3.89
CA GLU A 319 -13.32 -2.59 2.99
C GLU A 319 -12.10 -2.24 2.13
N ALA A 320 -11.87 -0.94 1.84
CA ALA A 320 -10.73 -0.47 1.07
C ALA A 320 -9.40 -0.62 1.83
N ASN A 321 -9.38 -0.30 3.13
CA ASN A 321 -8.22 -0.50 4.01
C ASN A 321 -7.90 -2.00 4.12
N ALA A 322 -8.93 -2.82 4.34
CA ALA A 322 -8.81 -4.27 4.39
C ALA A 322 -8.22 -4.84 3.10
N ARG A 323 -8.72 -4.37 1.95
CA ARG A 323 -8.24 -4.80 0.64
C ARG A 323 -6.80 -4.35 0.36
N PHE A 324 -6.43 -3.11 0.73
CA PHE A 324 -5.10 -2.58 0.44
C PHE A 324 -4.02 -3.19 1.34
N TRP A 325 -4.32 -3.39 2.63
CA TRP A 325 -3.36 -3.90 3.61
C TRP A 325 -3.48 -5.40 3.89
N GLY A 326 -4.46 -6.09 3.31
CA GLY A 326 -4.73 -7.51 3.59
C GLY A 326 -5.13 -7.77 5.04
N THR A 327 -5.77 -6.79 5.70
CA THR A 327 -6.31 -6.95 7.05
C THR A 327 -7.71 -7.55 6.98
N GLU A 328 -8.06 -8.40 7.94
CA GLU A 328 -9.47 -8.79 8.10
C GLU A 328 -10.28 -7.54 8.50
N PRO A 329 -11.44 -7.29 7.89
CA PRO A 329 -12.31 -6.20 8.33
C PRO A 329 -12.72 -6.41 9.78
N GLY A 330 -12.48 -5.42 10.64
CA GLY A 330 -12.99 -5.42 12.01
C GLY A 330 -12.01 -4.97 13.07
N VAL A 331 -12.45 -5.10 14.32
CA VAL A 331 -11.71 -4.67 15.50
C VAL A 331 -11.00 -5.86 16.13
N THR A 332 -9.70 -5.73 16.39
CA THR A 332 -8.93 -6.78 17.06
C THR A 332 -9.23 -6.75 18.56
N HIS A 333 -9.68 -7.87 19.11
CA HIS A 333 -9.93 -8.01 20.54
C HIS A 333 -8.72 -8.57 21.25
N CYS A 334 -8.28 -7.90 22.31
CA CYS A 334 -7.14 -8.38 23.08
C CYS A 334 -7.46 -8.45 24.57
N ARG A 335 -7.19 -9.61 25.15
CA ARG A 335 -7.41 -9.89 26.58
C ARG A 335 -6.12 -9.89 27.38
N SER A 336 -4.97 -9.88 26.70
CA SER A 336 -3.65 -9.88 27.33
C SER A 336 -2.61 -9.13 26.50
N ALA A 337 -1.54 -8.68 27.17
CA ALA A 337 -0.41 -8.04 26.50
C ALA A 337 0.40 -8.99 25.59
N ASP A 338 0.34 -10.30 25.83
CA ASP A 338 1.03 -11.29 25.00
C ASP A 338 0.33 -11.48 23.64
N GLU A 339 -1.01 -11.47 23.64
CA GLU A 339 -1.83 -11.49 22.42
C GLU A 339 -1.59 -10.25 21.55
N LEU A 340 -1.50 -9.07 22.18
CA LEU A 340 -1.24 -7.78 21.49
C LEU A 340 0.07 -7.78 20.68
N ALA A 341 1.14 -8.34 21.24
CA ALA A 341 2.44 -8.39 20.54
C ALA A 341 2.37 -9.17 19.23
N GLY A 342 1.62 -10.28 19.21
CA GLY A 342 1.39 -11.03 17.98
C GLY A 342 0.63 -10.20 16.93
N HIS A 343 -0.45 -9.52 17.35
CA HIS A 343 -1.21 -8.66 16.45
C HIS A 343 -0.39 -7.51 15.87
N PHE A 344 0.51 -6.91 16.67
CA PHE A 344 1.41 -5.86 16.19
C PHE A 344 2.36 -6.36 15.13
N VAL A 345 2.98 -7.53 15.32
CA VAL A 345 3.90 -8.10 14.34
C VAL A 345 3.19 -8.38 13.01
N ALA A 346 1.98 -8.94 13.05
CA ALA A 346 1.17 -9.12 11.84
C ALA A 346 0.74 -7.79 11.20
N ALA A 347 0.39 -6.78 12.00
CA ALA A 347 0.05 -5.43 11.50
C ALA A 347 1.26 -4.74 10.85
N PHE A 348 2.44 -4.82 11.46
CA PHE A 348 3.68 -4.30 10.89
C PHE A 348 4.07 -5.05 9.62
N ALA A 349 4.01 -6.38 9.62
CA ALA A 349 4.30 -7.17 8.42
C ALA A 349 3.41 -6.72 7.26
N ARG A 350 2.12 -6.44 7.52
CA ARG A 350 1.20 -5.88 6.52
C ARG A 350 1.55 -4.45 6.11
N TRP A 351 1.86 -3.57 7.05
CA TRP A 351 2.21 -2.17 6.77
C TRP A 351 3.53 -2.05 5.97
N PHE A 352 4.52 -2.89 6.26
CA PHE A 352 5.74 -3.03 5.47
C PHE A 352 5.55 -3.89 4.21
N HIS A 353 4.32 -4.34 3.96
CA HIS A 353 3.92 -5.18 2.84
C HIS A 353 4.74 -6.47 2.67
N MET A 354 5.13 -7.12 3.77
CA MET A 354 5.77 -8.42 3.74
C MET A 354 4.82 -9.51 3.20
N SER A 355 5.36 -10.47 2.45
CA SER A 355 4.60 -11.60 1.90
C SER A 355 4.41 -12.68 2.97
N ALA A 356 3.16 -13.12 3.20
CA ALA A 356 2.91 -14.23 4.10
C ALA A 356 3.34 -15.57 3.48
N LEU A 357 4.03 -16.39 4.26
CA LEU A 357 4.33 -17.78 3.94
C LEU A 357 3.32 -18.67 4.68
N GLU A 358 2.56 -19.45 3.93
CA GLU A 358 1.63 -20.41 4.53
C GLU A 358 2.39 -21.53 5.24
N ILE A 359 2.03 -21.75 6.50
CA ILE A 359 2.51 -22.87 7.30
C ILE A 359 1.29 -23.64 7.76
N ALA A 360 1.32 -24.96 7.57
CA ALA A 360 0.25 -25.83 8.05
C ALA A 360 0.00 -25.62 9.55
N PRO A 361 -1.24 -25.71 10.05
CA PRO A 361 -1.53 -25.64 11.48
C PRO A 361 -0.67 -26.64 12.27
N GLY A 362 -0.02 -26.18 13.35
CA GLY A 362 0.95 -26.96 14.12
C GLY A 362 2.26 -27.29 13.40
N GLY A 363 2.44 -26.85 12.16
CA GLY A 363 3.65 -26.99 11.38
C GLY A 363 4.80 -26.20 11.98
N THR A 364 5.96 -26.84 12.04
CA THR A 364 7.20 -26.22 12.58
C THR A 364 8.26 -26.00 11.51
N ARG A 365 8.11 -26.59 10.32
CA ARG A 365 9.11 -26.54 9.25
C ARG A 365 8.61 -25.71 8.09
N PHE A 366 9.48 -24.87 7.55
CA PHE A 366 9.19 -24.07 6.38
C PHE A 366 10.48 -23.72 5.64
N ARG A 367 10.36 -23.48 4.33
CA ARG A 367 11.49 -23.08 3.49
C ARG A 367 11.39 -21.60 3.18
N VAL A 368 12.46 -20.87 3.42
CA VAL A 368 12.59 -19.46 3.09
C VAL A 368 13.26 -19.32 1.72
N PRO A 369 12.67 -18.59 0.76
CA PRO A 369 13.25 -18.33 -0.55
C PRO A 369 14.61 -17.61 -0.47
N ASP A 370 15.50 -17.90 -1.43
CA ASP A 370 16.87 -17.38 -1.46
C ASP A 370 16.94 -15.85 -1.60
N ASP A 371 15.90 -15.23 -2.15
CA ASP A 371 15.82 -13.79 -2.32
C ASP A 371 15.19 -13.05 -1.13
N THR A 372 14.99 -13.71 0.01
CA THR A 372 14.44 -13.06 1.20
C THR A 372 15.50 -12.19 1.89
N ARG A 373 15.20 -10.90 2.11
CA ARG A 373 16.06 -9.97 2.86
C ARG A 373 15.86 -10.12 4.37
N ALA A 374 14.60 -10.19 4.77
CA ALA A 374 14.20 -10.32 6.15
C ALA A 374 13.04 -11.29 6.33
N LEU A 375 13.04 -11.98 7.47
CA LEU A 375 12.06 -12.94 7.90
C LEU A 375 11.46 -12.46 9.23
N VAL A 376 10.14 -12.40 9.31
CA VAL A 376 9.41 -12.16 10.54
C VAL A 376 8.59 -13.39 10.88
N VAL A 377 8.70 -13.85 12.11
CA VAL A 377 7.99 -15.02 12.61
C VAL A 377 7.08 -14.60 13.75
N GLN A 378 5.86 -15.10 13.73
CA GLN A 378 4.92 -15.08 14.84
C GLN A 378 4.48 -16.52 15.11
N ALA A 379 4.46 -16.93 16.38
CA ALA A 379 4.02 -18.26 16.78
C ALA A 379 3.15 -18.19 18.04
N ALA A 380 2.15 -19.06 18.07
CA ALA A 380 1.29 -19.30 19.21
C ALA A 380 1.34 -20.77 19.64
N ALA A 381 1.33 -20.98 20.96
CA ALA A 381 1.37 -22.30 21.59
C ALA A 381 0.10 -22.62 22.38
N ASP A 382 -0.18 -23.91 22.54
CA ASP A 382 -1.29 -24.41 23.37
C ASP A 382 -1.09 -24.12 24.87
N ALA A 383 0.17 -24.15 25.30
CA ALA A 383 0.61 -23.91 26.66
C ALA A 383 1.79 -22.94 26.71
N PRO A 384 2.05 -22.28 27.85
CA PRO A 384 3.25 -21.46 28.02
C PRO A 384 4.54 -22.21 27.69
N LEU A 385 5.31 -21.70 26.73
CA LEU A 385 6.63 -22.24 26.38
C LEU A 385 7.70 -21.66 27.31
N LYS A 386 8.82 -22.39 27.50
CA LYS A 386 10.01 -21.84 28.18
C LYS A 386 10.87 -21.00 27.25
N SER A 387 10.94 -21.41 25.98
CA SER A 387 11.69 -20.76 24.91
C SER A 387 11.10 -21.16 23.57
N LEU A 388 11.36 -20.39 22.52
CA LEU A 388 11.11 -20.81 21.15
C LEU A 388 12.31 -20.42 20.30
N ARG A 389 12.87 -21.39 19.56
CA ARG A 389 14.01 -21.17 18.68
C ARG A 389 13.66 -21.38 17.24
N LEU A 390 14.26 -20.59 16.38
CA LEU A 390 14.28 -20.79 14.94
C LEU A 390 15.65 -21.35 14.55
N VAL A 391 15.67 -22.53 13.91
CA VAL A 391 16.91 -23.30 13.65
C VAL A 391 17.05 -23.64 12.17
N ARG A 392 18.24 -23.43 11.61
CA ARG A 392 18.65 -23.85 10.25
C ARG A 392 20.10 -24.32 10.28
N GLY A 393 20.33 -25.62 10.04
CA GLY A 393 21.65 -26.22 10.21
C GLY A 393 22.19 -25.97 11.62
N ASP A 394 23.38 -25.41 11.73
CA ASP A 394 24.01 -25.06 13.00
C ASP A 394 23.59 -23.68 13.55
N ARG A 395 22.83 -22.88 12.76
CA ARG A 395 22.35 -21.57 13.19
C ARG A 395 21.06 -21.73 14.01
N ALA A 396 21.03 -21.14 15.19
CA ALA A 396 19.84 -21.06 16.04
C ALA A 396 19.64 -19.63 16.53
N VAL A 397 18.39 -19.14 16.45
CA VAL A 397 18.00 -17.81 16.89
C VAL A 397 16.87 -17.93 17.90
N ASP A 398 17.04 -17.34 19.08
CA ASP A 398 15.99 -17.28 20.09
C ASP A 398 14.93 -16.26 19.68
N LEU A 399 13.68 -16.70 19.60
CA LEU A 399 12.55 -15.82 19.41
C LEU A 399 12.18 -15.15 20.73
N ALA A 400 11.82 -13.87 20.67
CA ALA A 400 11.38 -13.10 21.82
C ALA A 400 9.89 -13.30 22.05
N GLY A 401 9.53 -13.65 23.28
CA GLY A 401 8.15 -13.90 23.64
C GLY A 401 8.01 -14.27 25.10
N ARG A 402 6.76 -14.42 25.53
CA ARG A 402 6.43 -14.93 26.85
C ARG A 402 5.12 -15.69 26.78
N GLY A 403 5.03 -16.72 27.61
CA GLY A 403 3.82 -17.53 27.69
C GLY A 403 3.57 -18.24 26.37
N ARG A 404 2.42 -17.97 25.76
CA ARG A 404 1.96 -18.66 24.55
C ARG A 404 2.36 -17.96 23.26
N PHE A 405 2.82 -16.71 23.30
CA PHE A 405 3.04 -15.89 22.10
C PHE A 405 4.51 -15.52 21.95
N TRP A 406 5.04 -15.77 20.75
CA TRP A 406 6.46 -15.65 20.45
C TRP A 406 6.65 -15.03 19.08
N THR A 407 7.67 -14.18 18.96
CA THR A 407 7.95 -13.42 17.75
C THR A 407 9.45 -13.32 17.51
N GLY A 408 9.88 -13.20 16.26
CA GLY A 408 11.24 -12.80 15.98
C GLY A 408 11.39 -12.23 14.58
N VAL A 409 12.46 -11.49 14.41
CA VAL A 409 12.84 -10.85 13.16
C VAL A 409 14.28 -11.23 12.89
N LEU A 410 14.57 -11.62 11.66
CA LEU A 410 15.91 -11.93 11.20
C LEU A 410 16.11 -11.22 9.86
N ALA A 411 17.10 -10.35 9.75
CA ALA A 411 17.68 -9.96 8.46
C ALA A 411 18.88 -10.83 8.12
N ASP A 412 19.19 -10.87 6.83
CA ASP A 412 20.39 -11.44 6.22
C ASP A 412 20.61 -12.95 6.44
N ASP A 413 21.01 -13.62 5.35
CA ASP A 413 21.24 -15.06 5.35
C ASP A 413 20.01 -15.83 5.91
N THR A 414 18.82 -15.42 5.48
CA THR A 414 17.55 -16.03 5.90
C THR A 414 17.13 -17.20 5.02
N ALA A 415 17.79 -17.41 3.88
CA ALA A 415 17.43 -18.44 2.90
C ALA A 415 17.49 -19.88 3.45
N GLY A 416 16.69 -20.80 2.90
CA GLY A 416 16.77 -22.23 3.19
C GLY A 416 15.77 -22.77 4.21
N ASP A 417 16.02 -23.99 4.70
CA ASP A 417 15.05 -24.75 5.48
C ASP A 417 15.15 -24.44 6.98
N TRP A 418 14.09 -23.85 7.54
CA TRP A 418 14.02 -23.49 8.94
C TRP A 418 13.05 -24.39 9.72
N VAL A 419 13.36 -24.55 11.01
CA VAL A 419 12.55 -25.31 11.96
C VAL A 419 12.32 -24.49 13.22
N LEU A 420 11.07 -24.39 13.64
CA LEU A 420 10.65 -23.89 14.94
C LEU A 420 10.77 -25.00 15.99
N VAL A 421 11.56 -24.73 17.02
CA VAL A 421 11.87 -25.68 18.09
C VAL A 421 11.37 -25.12 19.43
N PRO A 422 10.18 -25.53 19.90
CA PRO A 422 9.63 -25.09 21.18
C PRO A 422 10.35 -25.75 22.36
N GLY A 423 10.63 -24.97 23.40
CA GLY A 423 11.18 -25.40 24.69
C GLY A 423 10.09 -25.95 25.61
N GLY A 424 9.46 -27.05 25.21
CA GLY A 424 8.33 -27.70 25.90
C GLY A 424 6.97 -27.11 25.52
N GLY A 425 5.92 -27.94 25.43
CA GLY A 425 4.61 -27.56 24.84
C GLY A 425 4.60 -27.73 23.31
N ASN A 426 3.45 -27.47 22.67
CA ASN A 426 3.32 -27.57 21.21
C ASN A 426 2.92 -26.22 20.60
N LEU A 427 3.42 -25.98 19.38
CA LEU A 427 2.90 -24.89 18.56
C LEU A 427 1.54 -25.29 18.00
N VAL A 428 0.58 -24.36 18.08
CA VAL A 428 -0.74 -24.51 17.45
C VAL A 428 -0.82 -23.72 16.15
N GLN A 429 -0.10 -22.60 16.08
CA GLN A 429 -0.10 -21.71 14.94
C GLN A 429 1.28 -21.08 14.77
N ALA A 430 1.72 -20.97 13.53
CA ALA A 430 2.88 -20.18 13.14
C ALA A 430 2.51 -19.39 11.88
N SER A 431 2.89 -18.12 11.87
CA SER A 431 2.76 -17.22 10.73
C SER A 431 4.15 -16.68 10.44
N VAL A 432 4.56 -16.80 9.19
CA VAL A 432 5.86 -16.36 8.72
C VAL A 432 5.64 -15.32 7.64
N TYR A 433 6.34 -14.21 7.74
CA TYR A 433 6.28 -13.11 6.78
C TYR A 433 7.67 -12.87 6.22
N LEU A 434 7.74 -12.72 4.91
CA LEU A 434 8.96 -12.60 4.14
C LEU A 434 9.04 -11.19 3.55
N GLU A 435 10.18 -10.54 3.68
CA GLU A 435 10.51 -9.37 2.87
C GLU A 435 11.32 -9.88 1.67
N PRO A 436 10.71 -10.07 0.49
CA PRO A 436 11.47 -10.48 -0.68
C PRO A 436 12.35 -9.33 -1.16
N SER A 437 13.46 -9.63 -1.83
CA SER A 437 14.35 -8.63 -2.45
C SER A 437 13.76 -8.06 -3.74
N TYR A 438 12.81 -8.78 -4.32
CA TYR A 438 12.22 -8.51 -5.61
C TYR A 438 10.70 -8.62 -5.55
N GLY A 439 10.04 -7.97 -6.51
CA GLY A 439 8.60 -8.12 -6.70
C GLY A 439 8.20 -8.09 -8.15
N TRP A 440 6.97 -8.51 -8.39
CA TRP A 440 6.40 -8.63 -9.72
C TRP A 440 5.62 -7.36 -10.04
N THR A 441 5.72 -6.86 -11.26
CA THR A 441 5.00 -5.66 -11.69
C THR A 441 4.53 -5.81 -13.13
N LEU A 442 3.21 -5.77 -13.30
CA LEU A 442 2.56 -5.76 -14.60
C LEU A 442 2.64 -4.36 -15.21
N ALA A 443 3.18 -4.29 -16.42
CA ALA A 443 3.22 -3.15 -17.31
C ALA A 443 2.30 -3.40 -18.50
N VAL A 444 1.43 -2.43 -18.79
CA VAL A 444 0.52 -2.50 -19.94
C VAL A 444 0.57 -1.14 -20.62
N PRO A 445 0.54 -1.08 -21.96
CA PRO A 445 0.41 0.19 -22.67
C PRO A 445 -0.83 0.94 -22.19
N THR A 446 -0.75 2.25 -22.02
CA THR A 446 -1.91 3.08 -21.63
C THR A 446 -2.98 3.06 -22.72
N VAL A 447 -2.56 2.99 -23.97
CA VAL A 447 -3.42 2.89 -25.16
C VAL A 447 -2.87 1.79 -26.06
N CYS A 448 -3.75 0.91 -26.54
CA CYS A 448 -3.46 -0.15 -27.50
C CYS A 448 -4.17 0.14 -28.82
N ARG A 449 -3.38 0.18 -29.91
CA ARG A 449 -3.85 0.35 -31.28
C ARG A 449 -3.39 -0.84 -32.11
N GLU A 450 -4.17 -1.22 -33.12
CA GLU A 450 -3.79 -2.26 -34.07
C GLU A 450 -2.66 -1.75 -34.99
N GLY A 451 -1.47 -2.33 -34.92
CA GLY A 451 -0.35 -1.93 -35.76
C GLY A 451 -0.58 -2.30 -37.24
N SER A 452 -0.13 -1.47 -38.17
CA SER A 452 -0.23 -1.73 -39.62
C SER A 452 0.61 -2.90 -40.12
N ALA A 453 1.54 -3.42 -39.30
CA ALA A 453 2.45 -4.53 -39.61
C ALA A 453 2.05 -5.88 -38.98
N GLY A 454 0.94 -5.95 -38.25
CA GLY A 454 0.50 -7.18 -37.56
C GLY A 454 1.22 -7.45 -36.23
N GLU A 455 2.09 -6.55 -35.77
CA GLU A 455 2.63 -6.58 -34.41
C GLU A 455 1.53 -6.19 -33.42
N LEU A 456 1.33 -7.05 -32.41
CA LEU A 456 0.35 -6.85 -31.36
C LEU A 456 1.00 -6.09 -30.20
N PRO A 457 0.34 -5.09 -29.61
CA PRO A 457 0.84 -4.48 -28.39
C PRO A 457 0.95 -5.53 -27.28
N GLU A 458 1.94 -5.38 -26.42
CA GLU A 458 2.28 -6.39 -25.42
C GLU A 458 2.02 -5.90 -24.00
N ALA A 459 1.44 -6.77 -23.17
CA ALA A 459 1.52 -6.66 -21.73
C ALA A 459 2.78 -7.40 -21.24
N ARG A 460 3.54 -6.76 -20.35
CA ARG A 460 4.83 -7.25 -19.86
C ARG A 460 4.82 -7.36 -18.35
N LEU A 461 5.19 -8.51 -17.82
CA LEU A 461 5.37 -8.73 -16.39
C LEU A 461 6.87 -8.71 -16.08
N TYR A 462 7.28 -7.72 -15.31
CA TYR A 462 8.66 -7.55 -14.87
C TYR A 462 8.84 -8.09 -13.45
N MET A 463 10.02 -8.64 -13.17
CA MET A 463 10.51 -8.82 -11.81
C MET A 463 11.48 -7.67 -11.51
N CYS A 464 11.21 -6.89 -10.48
CA CYS A 464 11.97 -5.68 -10.16
C CYS A 464 12.56 -5.77 -8.75
N ARG A 465 13.78 -5.30 -8.56
CA ARG A 465 14.42 -5.18 -7.24
C ARG A 465 13.75 -4.04 -6.47
N PHE A 466 13.42 -4.26 -5.20
CA PHE A 466 12.81 -3.19 -4.38
C PHE A 466 13.78 -2.09 -3.99
N ALA A 467 15.08 -2.37 -4.00
CA ALA A 467 16.11 -1.41 -3.61
C ALA A 467 16.10 -0.14 -4.47
N ASP A 468 16.01 -0.32 -5.78
CA ASP A 468 16.29 0.72 -6.78
C ASP A 468 15.26 0.74 -7.91
N GLY A 469 14.35 -0.23 -7.94
CA GLY A 469 13.34 -0.36 -8.98
C GLY A 469 13.77 -1.07 -10.25
N THR A 470 15.01 -1.57 -10.30
CA THR A 470 15.59 -2.13 -11.51
C THR A 470 14.92 -3.46 -11.87
N ALA A 471 14.48 -3.58 -13.12
CA ALA A 471 14.01 -4.85 -13.67
C ALA A 471 15.17 -5.83 -13.82
N VAL A 472 14.95 -7.08 -13.39
CA VAL A 472 15.90 -8.19 -13.48
C VAL A 472 15.25 -9.35 -14.21
N ALA A 473 16.07 -10.19 -14.85
CA ALA A 473 15.56 -11.39 -15.49
C ALA A 473 15.11 -12.37 -14.40
N GLY A 474 13.81 -12.66 -14.31
CA GLY A 474 13.29 -13.51 -13.23
C GLY A 474 13.90 -14.92 -13.23
N GLY A 475 14.32 -15.44 -14.38
CA GLY A 475 15.00 -16.74 -14.49
C GLY A 475 16.40 -16.77 -13.85
N GLU A 476 17.06 -15.61 -13.71
CA GLU A 476 18.35 -15.50 -13.01
C GLU A 476 18.17 -15.53 -11.48
N VAL A 477 16.99 -15.13 -10.99
CA VAL A 477 16.65 -15.19 -9.56
C VAL A 477 16.02 -16.52 -9.19
N TYR A 478 15.09 -17.01 -10.01
CA TYR A 478 14.41 -18.28 -9.81
C TYR A 478 14.66 -19.21 -11.00
N GLY A 479 15.42 -20.28 -10.77
CA GLY A 479 15.71 -21.27 -11.82
C GLY A 479 14.51 -22.12 -12.26
N ASN A 480 13.38 -22.05 -11.55
CA ASN A 480 12.22 -22.94 -11.74
C ASN A 480 10.94 -22.17 -12.12
N LEU A 481 11.04 -21.15 -12.98
CA LEU A 481 9.85 -20.41 -13.41
C LEU A 481 8.94 -21.25 -14.33
N PRO A 482 7.60 -21.18 -14.15
CA PRO A 482 6.68 -21.83 -15.07
C PRO A 482 6.78 -21.19 -16.46
N ALA A 483 6.60 -22.00 -17.51
CA ALA A 483 6.70 -21.53 -18.89
C ALA A 483 5.62 -20.50 -19.26
N GLN A 484 4.46 -20.56 -18.59
CA GLN A 484 3.32 -19.70 -18.83
C GLN A 484 2.60 -19.33 -17.53
N LEU A 485 2.02 -18.14 -17.49
CA LEU A 485 1.11 -17.68 -16.45
C LEU A 485 -0.26 -17.35 -17.07
N PRO A 486 -1.37 -17.73 -16.42
CA PRO A 486 -2.70 -17.43 -16.92
C PRO A 486 -3.03 -15.95 -16.72
N GLY A 487 -3.68 -15.35 -17.71
CA GLY A 487 -4.16 -13.97 -17.65
C GLY A 487 -5.46 -13.77 -18.42
N SER A 488 -5.95 -12.53 -18.41
CA SER A 488 -7.12 -12.14 -19.19
C SER A 488 -7.12 -10.65 -19.47
N ILE A 489 -7.89 -10.26 -20.49
CA ILE A 489 -8.31 -8.87 -20.70
C ILE A 489 -9.83 -8.82 -20.58
N ARG A 490 -10.33 -7.97 -19.68
CA ARG A 490 -11.76 -7.77 -19.44
C ARG A 490 -12.17 -6.37 -19.84
N ARG A 491 -13.26 -6.26 -20.59
CA ARG A 491 -13.91 -5.00 -20.96
C ARG A 491 -14.94 -4.58 -19.92
N ASP A 492 -15.24 -3.28 -19.87
CA ASP A 492 -16.37 -2.77 -19.08
C ASP A 492 -17.72 -3.29 -19.61
N SER A 493 -17.79 -3.66 -20.89
CA SER A 493 -18.95 -4.34 -21.50
C SER A 493 -19.17 -5.78 -20.98
N GLY A 494 -18.24 -6.32 -20.18
CA GLY A 494 -18.28 -7.67 -19.64
C GLY A 494 -17.62 -8.74 -20.51
N GLU A 495 -17.13 -8.39 -21.70
CA GLU A 495 -16.33 -9.28 -22.55
C GLU A 495 -15.00 -9.64 -21.86
N VAL A 496 -14.64 -10.94 -21.86
CA VAL A 496 -13.38 -11.44 -21.27
C VAL A 496 -12.68 -12.34 -22.28
N LEU A 497 -11.44 -12.00 -22.63
CA LEU A 497 -10.57 -12.86 -23.45
C LEU A 497 -9.40 -13.38 -22.59
N PRO A 498 -9.04 -14.67 -22.70
CA PRO A 498 -7.86 -15.21 -22.05
C PRO A 498 -6.58 -14.65 -22.67
N LEU A 499 -5.56 -14.46 -21.83
CA LEU A 499 -4.20 -14.11 -22.23
C LEU A 499 -3.24 -15.15 -21.66
N ASP A 500 -2.27 -15.56 -22.46
CA ASP A 500 -1.19 -16.45 -22.02
C ASP A 500 0.10 -15.63 -21.89
N PHE A 501 0.53 -15.38 -20.66
CA PHE A 501 1.80 -14.73 -20.39
C PHE A 501 2.91 -15.76 -20.50
N ALA A 502 3.64 -15.76 -21.62
CA ALA A 502 4.74 -16.68 -21.87
C ALA A 502 6.05 -16.12 -21.31
N LEU A 503 6.95 -17.01 -20.86
CA LEU A 503 8.28 -16.63 -20.41
C LEU A 503 9.02 -15.92 -21.54
N ALA A 504 9.57 -14.74 -21.26
CA ALA A 504 10.20 -13.91 -22.28
C ALA A 504 11.51 -14.55 -22.78
N VAL A 505 11.70 -14.55 -24.10
CA VAL A 505 12.96 -14.96 -24.75
C VAL A 505 13.65 -13.71 -25.29
N GLU A 506 13.95 -12.75 -24.42
CA GLU A 506 14.59 -11.50 -24.81
C GLU A 506 16.13 -11.64 -24.77
N SER A 507 16.80 -11.25 -25.85
CA SER A 507 18.27 -11.14 -25.93
C SER A 507 18.65 -9.72 -26.33
N GLY A 508 19.44 -9.04 -25.48
CA GLY A 508 19.83 -7.64 -25.70
C GLY A 508 20.18 -6.86 -24.42
N GLU A 509 20.61 -5.62 -24.59
CA GLU A 509 20.82 -4.61 -23.53
C GLU A 509 19.52 -3.79 -23.35
N GLY A 510 18.83 -3.99 -22.22
CA GLY A 510 17.57 -3.34 -21.87
C GLY A 510 16.88 -4.03 -20.67
N PRO A 511 15.88 -3.40 -20.03
CA PRO A 511 15.12 -4.03 -18.94
C PRO A 511 14.35 -5.24 -19.47
N ARG A 512 14.72 -6.44 -18.98
CA ARG A 512 14.16 -7.70 -19.47
C ARG A 512 12.81 -7.99 -18.79
N ALA A 513 11.76 -8.14 -19.58
CA ALA A 513 10.51 -8.67 -19.06
C ALA A 513 10.71 -10.14 -18.66
N THR A 514 10.04 -10.60 -17.61
CA THR A 514 10.06 -12.03 -17.25
C THR A 514 8.99 -12.78 -18.02
N TYR A 515 7.80 -12.19 -18.17
CA TYR A 515 6.74 -12.74 -19.01
C TYR A 515 6.15 -11.68 -19.95
N VAL A 516 5.67 -12.13 -21.10
CA VAL A 516 5.07 -11.29 -22.13
C VAL A 516 3.78 -11.94 -22.64
N ALA A 517 2.73 -11.14 -22.82
CA ALA A 517 1.49 -11.54 -23.47
C ALA A 517 1.13 -10.55 -24.57
N ALA A 518 0.83 -11.07 -25.77
CA ALA A 518 0.30 -10.26 -26.86
C ALA A 518 -1.17 -9.92 -26.60
N LEU A 519 -1.55 -8.65 -26.75
CA LEU A 519 -2.92 -8.19 -26.56
C LEU A 519 -3.68 -8.30 -27.87
N PRO A 520 -4.81 -9.05 -27.93
CA PRO A 520 -5.53 -9.32 -29.18
C PRO A 520 -6.45 -8.16 -29.57
N VAL A 521 -5.88 -6.97 -29.82
CA VAL A 521 -6.62 -5.72 -30.12
C VAL A 521 -7.67 -5.89 -31.21
N ALA A 522 -7.36 -6.61 -32.28
CA ALA A 522 -8.28 -6.86 -33.39
C ALA A 522 -9.55 -7.66 -33.02
N ARG A 523 -9.53 -8.35 -31.88
CA ARG A 523 -10.69 -9.11 -31.36
C ARG A 523 -11.46 -8.33 -30.31
N LEU A 524 -11.00 -7.15 -29.94
CA LEU A 524 -11.55 -6.35 -28.85
C LEU A 524 -12.38 -5.19 -29.39
N SER A 525 -13.50 -4.95 -28.74
CA SER A 525 -14.29 -3.73 -28.93
C SER A 525 -13.55 -2.49 -28.39
N GLU A 526 -13.77 -1.32 -29.01
CA GLU A 526 -13.17 -0.04 -28.59
C GLU A 526 -13.60 0.40 -27.18
N GLY A 527 -12.71 1.07 -26.44
CA GLY A 527 -12.97 1.74 -25.14
C GLY A 527 -12.04 1.26 -24.01
N PRO A 528 -12.43 1.38 -22.73
CA PRO A 528 -11.62 0.94 -21.58
C PRO A 528 -11.66 -0.59 -21.36
N ALA A 529 -10.51 -1.14 -21.00
CA ALA A 529 -10.33 -2.54 -20.62
C ALA A 529 -9.37 -2.66 -19.43
N LEU A 530 -9.37 -3.85 -18.81
CA LEU A 530 -8.54 -4.22 -17.69
C LEU A 530 -7.78 -5.51 -18.03
N VAL A 531 -6.47 -5.40 -18.18
CA VAL A 531 -5.59 -6.57 -18.34
C VAL A 531 -5.24 -7.10 -16.96
N THR A 532 -5.30 -8.42 -16.77
CA THR A 532 -5.02 -9.12 -15.52
C THR A 532 -4.07 -10.28 -15.77
N VAL A 533 -3.07 -10.45 -14.93
CA VAL A 533 -2.23 -11.66 -14.85
C VAL A 533 -2.43 -12.33 -13.50
N ARG A 534 -2.52 -13.65 -13.47
CA ARG A 534 -2.60 -14.46 -12.25
C ARG A 534 -1.24 -15.03 -11.90
N LEU A 535 -0.87 -14.88 -10.64
CA LEU A 535 0.42 -15.26 -10.06
C LEU A 535 0.30 -16.44 -9.08
N ASP A 536 -0.90 -17.03 -8.92
CA ASP A 536 -1.14 -18.20 -8.06
C ASP A 536 -0.15 -19.36 -8.32
N THR A 537 0.22 -19.56 -9.58
CA THR A 537 1.18 -20.60 -9.98
C THR A 537 2.58 -20.33 -9.43
N LEU A 538 2.96 -19.07 -9.22
CA LEU A 538 4.23 -18.73 -8.59
C LEU A 538 4.17 -19.03 -7.08
N LEU A 539 3.06 -18.70 -6.41
CA LEU A 539 2.83 -19.05 -4.99
C LEU A 539 2.98 -20.54 -4.74
N SER A 540 2.36 -21.37 -5.57
CA SER A 540 2.39 -22.83 -5.40
C SER A 540 3.78 -23.44 -5.59
N LEU A 541 4.68 -22.74 -6.29
CA LEU A 541 6.08 -23.10 -6.45
C LEU A 541 6.98 -22.54 -5.33
N GLY A 542 6.40 -21.89 -4.33
CA GLY A 542 7.13 -21.26 -3.23
C GLY A 542 7.83 -19.96 -3.64
N ILE A 543 7.47 -19.38 -4.79
CA ILE A 543 7.95 -18.07 -5.22
C ILE A 543 7.07 -17.02 -4.55
N PRO A 544 7.65 -16.11 -3.75
CA PRO A 544 6.88 -15.09 -3.04
C PRO A 544 6.25 -14.12 -4.05
N VAL A 545 4.93 -14.12 -4.09
CA VAL A 545 4.13 -13.08 -4.76
C VAL A 545 3.12 -12.52 -3.77
N ARG A 546 2.87 -11.21 -3.86
CA ARG A 546 2.03 -10.51 -2.88
C ARG A 546 0.55 -10.68 -3.16
N ASP A 547 0.17 -10.39 -4.40
CA ASP A 547 -1.18 -10.62 -4.88
C ASP A 547 -1.22 -11.85 -5.79
N PRO A 548 -2.24 -12.70 -5.64
CA PRO A 548 -2.48 -13.80 -6.55
C PRO A 548 -2.84 -13.32 -7.98
N ALA A 549 -3.14 -12.03 -8.16
CA ALA A 549 -3.35 -11.43 -9.47
C ALA A 549 -2.98 -9.94 -9.49
N GLN A 550 -2.49 -9.45 -10.63
CA GLN A 550 -2.27 -8.02 -10.87
C GLN A 550 -3.08 -7.55 -12.07
N SER A 551 -3.70 -6.37 -11.94
CA SER A 551 -4.51 -5.77 -13.00
C SER A 551 -4.06 -4.36 -13.35
N ARG A 552 -4.13 -4.00 -14.63
CA ARG A 552 -3.82 -2.67 -15.15
C ARG A 552 -4.85 -2.23 -16.20
N PRO A 553 -5.32 -0.97 -16.14
CA PRO A 553 -6.24 -0.44 -17.13
C PRO A 553 -5.50 -0.19 -18.46
N VAL A 554 -6.24 -0.29 -19.56
CA VAL A 554 -5.78 0.02 -20.91
C VAL A 554 -6.95 0.54 -21.75
N ALA A 555 -6.71 1.55 -22.57
CA ALA A 555 -7.65 1.95 -23.60
C ALA A 555 -7.40 1.16 -24.90
N VAL A 556 -8.43 0.53 -25.44
CA VAL A 556 -8.41 -0.14 -26.74
C VAL A 556 -8.99 0.83 -27.76
N GLU A 557 -8.19 1.22 -28.75
CA GLU A 557 -8.61 2.09 -29.84
C GLU A 557 -8.52 1.30 -31.15
N SER A 558 -9.61 1.25 -31.91
CA SER A 558 -9.53 0.75 -33.28
C SER A 558 -8.99 1.89 -34.14
N LEU A 559 -8.00 1.60 -34.98
CA LEU A 559 -7.67 2.56 -36.03
C LEU A 559 -8.84 2.56 -37.00
N THR A 560 -9.61 3.65 -37.03
CA THR A 560 -10.58 3.88 -38.09
C THR A 560 -9.78 3.99 -39.41
N ARG A 561 -9.67 2.88 -40.14
CA ARG A 561 -9.02 2.88 -41.45
C ARG A 561 -9.93 3.65 -42.39
N LEU A 562 -9.56 4.88 -42.72
CA LEU A 562 -10.26 5.67 -43.72
C LEU A 562 -9.99 5.04 -45.09
N VAL A 563 -10.99 4.32 -45.61
CA VAL A 563 -10.92 3.66 -46.92
C VAL A 563 -11.53 4.61 -47.95
N VAL A 564 -10.68 5.25 -48.76
CA VAL A 564 -11.15 6.04 -49.90
C VAL A 564 -11.43 5.10 -51.07
N THR A 565 -12.68 5.07 -51.53
CA THR A 565 -13.09 4.35 -52.73
C THR A 565 -13.41 5.31 -53.87
N ASP A 566 -13.26 4.86 -55.12
CA ASP A 566 -13.79 5.58 -56.26
C ASP A 566 -15.34 5.51 -56.33
N GLY A 567 -15.93 6.18 -57.34
CA GLY A 567 -17.37 6.16 -57.58
C GLY A 567 -17.96 4.79 -57.95
N GLU A 568 -17.11 3.77 -58.13
CA GLU A 568 -17.47 2.37 -58.39
C GLU A 568 -17.19 1.46 -57.19
N GLY A 569 -16.76 2.00 -56.05
CA GLY A 569 -16.51 1.27 -54.81
C GLY A 569 -15.14 0.57 -54.75
N ARG A 570 -14.21 0.84 -55.67
CA ARG A 570 -12.87 0.23 -55.66
C ARG A 570 -11.93 1.03 -54.76
N ARG A 571 -11.12 0.33 -53.97
CA ARG A 571 -10.10 0.94 -53.10
C ARG A 571 -9.05 1.68 -53.91
N LEU A 572 -8.80 2.94 -53.58
CA LEU A 572 -7.72 3.75 -54.17
C LEU A 572 -6.43 3.59 -53.34
N PRO A 573 -5.36 2.98 -53.88
CA PRO A 573 -4.06 2.94 -53.19
C PRO A 573 -3.36 4.31 -53.29
N GLY A 574 -2.81 4.80 -52.16
CA GLY A 574 -1.91 5.96 -52.14
C GLY A 574 -2.51 7.32 -51.73
N PHE A 575 -3.67 7.36 -51.08
CA PHE A 575 -4.23 8.62 -50.57
C PHE A 575 -3.52 9.09 -49.29
N SER A 576 -2.89 10.27 -49.34
CA SER A 576 -2.38 11.00 -48.17
C SER A 576 -3.39 12.08 -47.77
N LEU A 577 -3.64 12.24 -46.47
CA LEU A 577 -4.55 13.25 -45.91
C LEU A 577 -3.86 14.61 -45.65
N GLU A 578 -2.73 14.88 -46.31
CA GLU A 578 -2.10 16.20 -46.25
C GLU A 578 -3.06 17.28 -46.81
N GLY A 579 -3.50 18.19 -45.95
CA GLY A 579 -4.31 19.35 -46.31
C GLY A 579 -5.82 19.25 -46.05
N VAL A 580 -6.33 18.17 -45.45
CA VAL A 580 -7.73 18.12 -45.01
C VAL A 580 -7.87 18.88 -43.68
N PRO A 581 -8.69 19.94 -43.59
CA PRO A 581 -8.84 20.70 -42.35
C PRO A 581 -9.43 19.81 -41.24
N HIS A 582 -8.77 19.77 -40.08
CA HIS A 582 -9.34 19.21 -38.86
C HIS A 582 -10.51 20.10 -38.41
N ALA A 583 -11.72 19.76 -38.84
CA ALA A 583 -12.95 20.31 -38.28
C ALA A 583 -13.56 19.29 -37.30
N PRO A 584 -13.94 19.69 -36.07
CA PRO A 584 -14.71 18.84 -35.19
C PRO A 584 -16.12 18.66 -35.78
N GLY A 585 -16.49 17.42 -36.13
CA GLY A 585 -17.86 17.11 -36.58
C GLY A 585 -18.03 16.27 -37.85
N TRP A 586 -17.06 15.45 -38.28
CA TRP A 586 -17.32 14.48 -39.34
C TRP A 586 -18.06 13.25 -38.81
N THR A 587 -19.38 13.40 -38.66
CA THR A 587 -20.35 12.29 -38.55
C THR A 587 -21.05 12.09 -39.88
N ALA A 588 -21.08 10.83 -40.38
CA ALA A 588 -22.17 10.17 -41.12
C ALA A 588 -21.63 9.30 -42.29
N GLY A 589 -22.15 8.09 -42.56
CA GLY A 589 -23.29 7.42 -41.95
C GLY A 589 -23.35 5.94 -42.30
N LEU A 590 -23.97 5.17 -41.40
CA LEU A 590 -24.47 3.82 -41.66
C LEU A 590 -25.40 3.87 -42.87
N ARG A 591 -25.03 3.17 -43.96
CA ARG A 591 -26.00 2.62 -44.89
C ARG A 591 -26.00 1.12 -44.71
N GLY A 592 -27.06 0.63 -44.07
CA GLY A 592 -27.53 -0.73 -44.32
C GLY A 592 -27.96 -0.83 -45.78
N ASP A 593 -27.63 -1.94 -46.41
CA ASP A 593 -28.63 -2.80 -47.04
C ASP A 593 -27.97 -4.14 -47.39
N ALA A 594 -28.67 -5.21 -47.02
CA ALA A 594 -28.34 -6.60 -47.30
C ALA A 594 -28.54 -6.93 -48.79
N PRO A 595 -28.07 -8.10 -49.23
CA PRO A 595 -29.05 -9.14 -49.60
C PRO A 595 -29.13 -10.30 -48.59
#